data_AF-A0A239R9A6-F1
#
_entry.id   AF-A0A239R9A6-F1
#
_cell.length_a   1.000
_cell.length_b   1.000
_cell.length_c   1.000
_cell.angle_alpha   90.00
_cell.angle_beta   90.00
_cell.angle_gamma   90.00
#
_symmetry.space_group_name_H-M   'P 1'
#
loop_
_entity.id
_entity.type
_entity.pdbx_description
1 polymer ?
#
loop_
_entity_poly.entity_id
_entity_poly.type
_entity_poly.pdbx_seq_one_letter_code
_entity_poly.pdbx_strand_id
1 'polypeptide(L)'
;MATKIDNIQRSLNTDFSNFLNSYYSFLIKSEDVNFVLNNELVMKNVLNLIHILYSEQISRVPYDSITSKVNEFNNHTNNEKMDELSESFSFLIQKTTDSLKVIIDSFVTNNTFNNEEIILSDKTKYENAIYAFYKVLEHTKLANAQYQSLYKETEEEVRILSIKSQESIEKYKKLNITARELKRNYNNLNVEIISVLGIFASIIFAVFGGISQLGNLGGVLATTSVSKIFIFVGASSFVLFSVVFMSFAATARLTGRELRSCGCLEKNNGEKCQHKIYERYPIYTISVIISLIILILGILGNQGVNSVLLKVVQLVFNSLPNQEFIREVLLK
;
A
#
# COMPACT_ATOMS: atom_id res chain seq x y z
N MET A 1 54.51 25.32 -42.67
CA MET A 1 53.13 24.82 -42.81
C MET A 1 52.95 23.78 -41.71
N ALA A 2 52.22 24.09 -40.63
CA ALA A 2 52.02 23.13 -39.54
C ALA A 2 51.22 21.93 -40.06
N THR A 3 51.67 20.71 -39.77
CA THR A 3 50.94 19.51 -40.21
C THR A 3 49.69 19.32 -39.35
N LYS A 4 48.69 18.58 -39.87
CA LYS A 4 47.48 18.24 -39.09
C LYS A 4 47.82 17.53 -37.77
N ILE A 5 48.95 16.82 -37.70
CA ILE A 5 49.44 16.12 -36.51
C ILE A 5 50.00 17.11 -35.49
N ASP A 6 50.76 18.13 -35.91
CA ASP A 6 51.27 19.18 -35.01
C ASP A 6 50.13 19.92 -34.30
N ASN A 7 49.02 20.15 -35.00
CA ASN A 7 47.83 20.78 -34.44
C ASN A 7 47.13 19.90 -33.39
N ILE A 8 47.11 18.57 -33.59
CA ILE A 8 46.55 17.62 -32.61
C ILE A 8 47.44 17.57 -31.36
N GLN A 9 48.76 17.48 -31.53
CA GLN A 9 49.71 17.42 -30.42
C GLN A 9 49.69 18.69 -29.58
N ARG A 10 49.53 19.86 -30.21
CA ARG A 10 49.30 21.13 -29.48
C ARG A 10 47.99 21.10 -28.71
N SER A 11 46.89 20.74 -29.37
CA SER A 11 45.56 20.66 -28.76
C SER A 11 45.53 19.77 -27.51
N LEU A 12 46.29 18.67 -27.48
CA LEU A 12 46.39 17.80 -26.28
C LEU A 12 47.09 18.46 -25.08
N ASN A 13 47.90 19.49 -25.31
CA ASN A 13 48.67 20.19 -24.27
C ASN A 13 48.18 21.63 -24.03
N THR A 14 47.11 22.05 -24.71
CA THR A 14 46.54 23.40 -24.57
C THR A 14 45.52 23.42 -23.44
N ASP A 15 45.62 24.41 -22.55
CA ASP A 15 44.54 24.73 -21.61
C ASP A 15 43.46 25.53 -22.33
N PHE A 16 42.25 24.98 -22.40
CA PHE A 16 41.10 25.60 -23.05
C PHE A 16 40.26 26.45 -22.10
N SER A 17 40.61 26.51 -20.81
CA SER A 17 39.77 27.10 -19.76
C SER A 17 39.40 28.56 -20.03
N ASN A 18 40.34 29.37 -20.52
CA ASN A 18 40.07 30.79 -20.82
C ASN A 18 39.01 30.94 -21.93
N PHE A 19 39.19 30.24 -23.04
CA PHE A 19 38.20 30.21 -24.12
C PHE A 19 36.86 29.64 -23.65
N LEU A 20 36.85 28.49 -22.97
CA LEU A 20 35.63 27.79 -22.56
C LEU A 20 34.82 28.61 -21.54
N ASN A 21 35.48 29.30 -20.61
CA ASN A 21 34.80 30.17 -19.65
C ASN A 21 34.23 31.41 -20.35
N SER A 22 35.00 32.03 -21.25
CA SER A 22 34.50 33.16 -22.06
C SER A 22 33.33 32.75 -22.94
N TYR A 23 33.39 31.54 -23.52
CA TYR A 23 32.33 30.97 -24.32
C TYR A 23 31.09 30.67 -23.49
N TYR A 24 31.25 30.07 -22.31
CA TYR A 24 30.16 29.82 -21.37
C TYR A 24 29.48 31.12 -20.93
N SER A 25 30.25 32.15 -20.58
CA SER A 25 29.70 33.49 -20.29
C SER A 25 28.97 34.10 -21.48
N PHE A 26 29.38 33.80 -22.72
CA PHE A 26 28.63 34.19 -23.90
C PHE A 26 27.30 33.43 -24.04
N LEU A 27 27.28 32.13 -23.74
CA LEU A 27 26.04 31.34 -23.75
C LEU A 27 25.05 31.84 -22.70
N ILE A 28 25.50 32.15 -21.47
CA ILE A 28 24.63 32.70 -20.41
C ILE A 28 23.93 33.99 -20.84
N LYS A 29 24.58 34.82 -21.68
CA LYS A 29 23.93 36.05 -22.19
C LYS A 29 22.69 35.76 -23.04
N SER A 30 22.41 34.51 -23.43
CA SER A 30 21.11 34.16 -24.01
C SER A 30 19.95 34.37 -23.05
N GLU A 31 20.19 34.47 -21.73
CA GLU A 31 19.16 34.82 -20.75
C GLU A 31 18.69 36.28 -20.88
N ASP A 32 19.52 37.18 -21.43
CA ASP A 32 19.16 38.58 -21.66
C ASP A 32 18.64 38.79 -23.09
N VAL A 33 17.33 38.91 -23.23
CA VAL A 33 16.64 39.16 -24.50
C VAL A 33 17.19 40.40 -25.23
N ASN A 34 17.57 41.46 -24.50
CA ASN A 34 18.08 42.68 -25.13
C ASN A 34 19.45 42.45 -25.79
N PHE A 35 20.30 41.64 -25.15
CA PHE A 35 21.58 41.26 -25.71
C PHE A 35 21.40 40.44 -26.99
N VAL A 36 20.52 39.43 -26.95
CA VAL A 36 20.29 38.49 -28.04
C VAL A 36 19.73 39.17 -29.29
N LEU A 37 18.90 40.20 -29.11
CA LEU A 37 18.34 41.01 -30.21
C LEU A 37 19.35 42.01 -30.81
N ASN A 38 20.44 42.33 -30.12
CA ASN A 38 21.42 43.30 -30.57
C ASN A 38 22.53 42.65 -31.41
N ASN A 39 22.39 42.75 -32.73
CA ASN A 39 23.34 42.17 -33.70
C ASN A 39 24.79 42.66 -33.48
N GLU A 40 25.00 43.94 -33.14
CA GLU A 40 26.34 44.51 -32.97
C GLU A 40 27.03 43.94 -31.73
N LEU A 41 26.28 43.79 -30.62
CA LEU A 41 26.80 43.19 -29.40
C LEU A 41 27.15 41.72 -29.60
N VAL A 42 26.28 40.95 -30.27
CA VAL A 42 26.56 39.54 -30.60
C VAL A 42 27.79 39.45 -31.48
N MET A 43 27.87 40.24 -32.56
CA MET A 43 29.02 40.29 -33.45
C MET A 43 30.33 40.60 -32.70
N LYS A 44 30.32 41.60 -31.83
CA LYS A 44 31.49 41.96 -31.01
C LYS A 44 31.96 40.82 -30.12
N ASN A 45 31.03 40.06 -29.52
CA ASN A 45 31.38 38.90 -28.70
C ASN A 45 31.93 37.76 -29.55
N VAL A 46 31.37 37.51 -30.74
CA VAL A 46 31.88 36.51 -31.69
C VAL A 46 33.30 36.85 -32.13
N LEU A 47 33.56 38.10 -32.50
CA LEU A 47 34.89 38.58 -32.85
C LEU A 47 35.88 38.39 -31.70
N ASN A 48 35.48 38.71 -30.46
CA ASN A 48 36.31 38.51 -29.28
C ASN A 48 36.63 37.02 -29.05
N LEU A 49 35.66 36.12 -29.21
CA LEU A 49 35.86 34.68 -29.06
C LEU A 49 36.81 34.12 -30.12
N ILE A 50 36.69 34.56 -31.38
CA ILE A 50 37.61 34.20 -32.45
C ILE A 50 39.01 34.77 -32.19
N HIS A 51 39.10 35.99 -31.66
CA HIS A 51 40.39 36.59 -31.28
C HIS A 51 41.08 35.79 -30.17
N ILE A 52 40.35 35.30 -29.15
CA ILE A 52 40.91 34.43 -28.10
C ILE A 52 41.54 33.18 -28.73
N LEU A 53 40.79 32.50 -29.61
CA LEU A 53 41.29 31.32 -30.34
C LEU A 53 42.53 31.64 -31.18
N TYR A 54 42.57 32.82 -31.81
CA TYR A 54 43.73 33.30 -32.55
C TYR A 54 44.94 33.53 -31.63
N SER A 55 44.77 34.28 -30.53
CA SER A 55 45.86 34.64 -29.61
C SER A 55 46.46 33.41 -28.91
N GLU A 56 45.62 32.43 -28.61
CA GLU A 56 46.03 31.17 -27.98
C GLU A 56 46.48 30.12 -29.00
N GLN A 57 46.41 30.44 -30.30
CA GLN A 57 46.72 29.53 -31.42
C GLN A 57 45.93 28.21 -31.37
N ILE A 58 44.66 28.28 -30.94
CA ILE A 58 43.76 27.14 -30.87
C ILE A 58 43.15 26.88 -32.25
N SER A 59 43.54 25.77 -32.87
CA SER A 59 42.96 25.32 -34.14
C SER A 59 41.78 24.34 -33.97
N ARG A 60 41.60 23.79 -32.76
CA ARG A 60 40.54 22.83 -32.45
C ARG A 60 40.25 22.80 -30.96
N VAL A 61 38.97 22.93 -30.61
CA VAL A 61 38.48 22.75 -29.24
C VAL A 61 37.90 21.33 -29.11
N PRO A 62 38.17 20.60 -28.02
CA PRO A 62 37.62 19.26 -27.78
C PRO A 62 36.09 19.26 -27.70
N TYR A 63 35.46 18.24 -28.29
CA TYR A 63 34.00 18.12 -28.34
C TYR A 63 33.38 17.93 -26.95
N ASP A 64 33.99 17.08 -26.15
CA ASP A 64 33.61 16.79 -24.76
C ASP A 64 33.60 18.05 -23.90
N SER A 65 34.60 18.92 -24.04
CA SER A 65 34.65 20.20 -23.32
C SER A 65 33.51 21.15 -23.71
N ILE A 66 33.18 21.21 -25.01
CA ILE A 66 32.05 22.03 -25.50
C ILE A 66 30.74 21.47 -24.96
N THR A 67 30.51 20.16 -25.13
CA THR A 67 29.31 19.48 -24.65
C THR A 67 29.12 19.65 -23.14
N SER A 68 30.19 19.56 -22.36
CA SER A 68 30.14 19.80 -20.92
C SER A 68 29.64 21.21 -20.59
N LYS A 69 30.11 22.25 -21.30
CA LYS A 69 29.66 23.63 -21.09
C LYS A 69 28.22 23.87 -21.54
N VAL A 70 27.78 23.21 -22.61
CA VAL A 70 26.39 23.28 -23.06
C VAL A 70 25.46 22.59 -22.06
N ASN A 71 25.85 21.43 -21.52
CA ASN A 71 25.08 20.75 -20.48
C ASN A 71 25.04 21.56 -19.19
N GLU A 72 26.16 22.18 -18.78
CA GLU A 72 26.21 23.08 -17.62
C GLU A 72 25.29 24.29 -17.80
N PHE A 73 25.24 24.86 -19.00
CA PHE A 73 24.31 25.95 -19.34
C PHE A 73 22.85 25.49 -19.23
N ASN A 74 22.51 24.37 -19.83
CA ASN A 74 21.14 23.86 -19.81
C ASN A 74 20.68 23.40 -18.40
N ASN A 75 21.59 22.90 -17.56
CA ASN A 75 21.29 22.52 -16.18
C ASN A 75 21.12 23.73 -15.25
N HIS A 76 21.70 24.89 -15.56
CA HIS A 76 21.60 26.10 -14.74
C HIS A 76 20.18 26.70 -14.73
N THR A 77 19.32 26.26 -15.66
CA THR A 77 17.99 26.81 -15.86
C THR A 77 16.92 26.02 -15.08
N ASN A 78 16.16 26.71 -14.22
CA ASN A 78 14.99 26.12 -13.57
C ASN A 78 13.92 25.72 -14.59
N ASN A 79 13.31 24.55 -14.40
CA ASN A 79 12.33 23.91 -15.30
C ASN A 79 11.15 24.80 -15.77
N GLU A 80 10.82 25.88 -15.04
CA GLU A 80 9.70 26.78 -15.39
C GLU A 80 10.03 27.81 -16.49
N LYS A 81 11.30 28.11 -16.78
CA LYS A 81 11.72 29.07 -17.82
C LYS A 81 12.45 28.44 -19.01
N MET A 82 12.45 27.11 -19.07
CA MET A 82 13.22 26.32 -20.02
C MET A 82 12.80 26.57 -21.47
N ASP A 83 11.50 26.74 -21.74
CA ASP A 83 11.00 26.93 -23.10
C ASP A 83 11.32 28.35 -23.63
N GLU A 84 11.16 29.39 -22.81
CA GLU A 84 11.56 30.77 -23.16
C GLU A 84 13.08 30.89 -23.36
N LEU A 85 13.88 30.22 -22.51
CA LEU A 85 15.33 30.22 -22.67
C LEU A 85 15.77 29.43 -23.90
N SER A 86 15.09 28.33 -24.23
CA SER A 86 15.36 27.55 -25.44
C SER A 86 15.17 28.40 -26.70
N GLU A 87 14.09 29.19 -26.76
CA GLU A 87 13.87 30.12 -27.88
C GLU A 87 14.96 31.21 -27.94
N SER A 88 15.27 31.85 -26.81
CA SER A 88 16.30 32.88 -26.76
C SER A 88 17.70 32.34 -27.14
N PHE A 89 18.04 31.14 -26.68
CA PHE A 89 19.26 30.44 -27.07
C PHE A 89 19.29 30.15 -28.57
N SER A 90 18.18 29.65 -29.14
CA SER A 90 18.08 29.41 -30.59
C SER A 90 18.35 30.69 -31.40
N PHE A 91 17.86 31.83 -30.91
CA PHE A 91 18.07 33.13 -31.54
C PHE A 91 19.53 33.58 -31.41
N LEU A 92 20.16 33.42 -30.24
CA LEU A 92 21.59 33.70 -30.05
C LEU A 92 22.45 32.88 -31.03
N ILE A 93 22.15 31.59 -31.17
CA ILE A 93 22.85 30.67 -32.08
C ILE A 93 22.65 31.08 -33.55
N GLN A 94 21.45 31.52 -33.92
CA GLN A 94 21.18 32.05 -35.26
C GLN A 94 21.97 33.33 -35.53
N LYS A 95 21.95 34.30 -34.61
CA LYS A 95 22.72 35.55 -34.70
C LYS A 95 24.22 35.33 -34.72
N THR A 96 24.70 34.34 -33.98
CA THR A 96 26.10 33.90 -34.03
C THR A 96 26.45 33.33 -35.40
N THR A 97 25.56 32.54 -35.99
CA THR A 97 25.72 32.00 -37.34
C THR A 97 25.79 33.12 -38.39
N ASP A 98 24.90 34.09 -38.29
CA ASP A 98 24.86 35.23 -39.22
C ASP A 98 26.09 36.14 -39.05
N SER A 99 26.53 36.35 -37.81
CA SER A 99 27.77 37.08 -37.52
C SER A 99 28.99 36.39 -38.13
N LEU A 100 29.06 35.06 -37.98
CA LEU A 100 30.15 34.26 -38.52
C LEU A 100 30.19 34.31 -40.07
N LYS A 101 29.03 34.31 -40.74
CA LYS A 101 28.97 34.48 -42.21
C LYS A 101 29.59 35.80 -42.64
N VAL A 102 29.19 36.92 -42.02
CA VAL A 102 29.73 38.25 -42.33
C VAL A 102 31.24 38.32 -42.11
N ILE A 103 31.74 37.68 -41.05
CA ILE A 103 33.18 37.60 -40.76
C ILE A 103 33.90 36.79 -41.85
N ILE A 104 33.35 35.64 -42.25
CA ILE A 104 33.93 34.80 -43.31
C ILE A 104 33.94 35.56 -44.64
N ASP A 105 32.84 36.23 -45.00
CA ASP A 105 32.73 36.98 -46.25
C ASP A 105 33.76 38.13 -46.30
N SER A 106 33.93 38.85 -45.18
CA SER A 106 34.93 39.92 -45.03
C SER A 106 36.36 39.37 -45.12
N PHE A 107 36.62 38.22 -44.49
CA PHE A 107 37.93 37.57 -44.50
C PHE A 107 38.31 37.07 -45.90
N VAL A 108 37.37 36.46 -46.63
CA VAL A 108 37.61 35.91 -47.98
C VAL A 108 37.72 37.01 -49.04
N THR A 109 36.84 38.01 -48.98
CA THR A 109 36.73 39.04 -50.04
C THR A 109 37.71 40.18 -49.84
N ASN A 110 37.85 40.66 -48.60
CA ASN A 110 38.59 41.89 -48.30
C ASN A 110 39.93 41.61 -47.61
N ASN A 111 40.24 40.36 -47.22
CA ASN A 111 41.36 40.01 -46.35
C ASN A 111 41.40 40.85 -45.05
N THR A 112 40.22 41.23 -44.54
CA THR A 112 40.09 41.99 -43.29
C THR A 112 39.47 41.14 -42.19
N PHE A 113 39.86 41.42 -40.95
CA PHE A 113 39.21 40.91 -39.75
C PHE A 113 38.91 42.10 -38.84
N ASN A 114 37.66 42.25 -38.38
CA ASN A 114 37.24 43.41 -37.58
C ASN A 114 37.59 44.77 -38.23
N ASN A 115 37.44 44.88 -39.57
CA ASN A 115 37.81 46.06 -40.37
C ASN A 115 39.32 46.41 -40.40
N GLU A 116 40.19 45.53 -39.91
CA GLU A 116 41.64 45.67 -40.01
C GLU A 116 42.21 44.75 -41.10
N GLU A 117 43.14 45.26 -41.93
CA GLU A 117 43.84 44.44 -42.92
C GLU A 117 44.75 43.41 -42.25
N ILE A 118 44.66 42.16 -42.71
CA ILE A 118 45.42 41.05 -42.15
C ILE A 118 46.75 40.92 -42.89
N ILE A 119 47.85 40.89 -42.13
CA ILE A 119 49.18 40.61 -42.67
C ILE A 119 49.22 39.17 -43.19
N LEU A 120 49.83 38.95 -44.36
CA LEU A 120 49.97 37.64 -45.01
C LEU A 120 50.45 36.51 -44.09
N SER A 121 51.30 36.83 -43.10
CA SER A 121 51.83 35.86 -42.12
C SER A 121 50.79 35.33 -41.14
N ASP A 122 49.75 36.11 -40.83
CA ASP A 122 48.74 35.77 -39.83
C ASP A 122 47.44 35.24 -40.43
N LYS A 123 47.28 35.35 -41.76
CA LYS A 123 46.12 34.83 -42.50
C LYS A 123 45.79 33.38 -42.15
N THR A 124 46.80 32.51 -42.12
CA THR A 124 46.62 31.08 -41.79
C THR A 124 46.19 30.84 -40.32
N LYS A 125 46.61 31.71 -39.39
CA LYS A 125 46.22 31.60 -37.98
C LYS A 125 44.77 32.04 -37.78
N TYR A 126 44.37 33.15 -38.42
CA TYR A 126 42.98 33.60 -38.40
C TYR A 126 42.04 32.60 -39.05
N GLU A 127 42.44 32.00 -40.19
CA GLU A 127 41.68 30.94 -40.85
C GLU A 127 41.43 29.75 -39.90
N ASN A 128 42.47 29.31 -39.18
CA ASN A 128 42.35 28.25 -38.18
C ASN A 128 41.43 28.63 -37.01
N ALA A 129 41.50 29.87 -36.52
CA ALA A 129 40.65 30.35 -35.43
C ALA A 129 39.17 30.45 -35.84
N ILE A 130 38.90 30.96 -37.04
CA ILE A 130 37.54 31.02 -37.62
C ILE A 130 36.99 29.60 -37.79
N TYR A 131 37.80 28.68 -38.32
CA TYR A 131 37.42 27.28 -38.49
C TYR A 131 37.15 26.59 -37.14
N ALA A 132 38.00 26.84 -36.13
CA ALA A 132 37.81 26.32 -34.78
C ALA A 132 36.49 26.83 -34.17
N PHE A 133 36.18 28.12 -34.30
CA PHE A 133 34.93 28.69 -33.82
C PHE A 133 33.70 28.13 -34.54
N TYR A 134 33.78 27.93 -35.86
CA TYR A 134 32.72 27.27 -36.62
C TYR A 134 32.43 25.86 -36.06
N LYS A 135 33.46 25.06 -35.78
CA LYS A 135 33.31 23.74 -35.15
C LYS A 135 32.71 23.83 -33.75
N VAL A 136 33.10 24.83 -32.95
CA VAL A 136 32.48 25.07 -31.63
C VAL A 136 30.98 25.30 -31.78
N LEU A 137 30.56 26.17 -32.70
CA LEU A 137 29.15 26.47 -32.95
C LEU A 137 28.36 25.24 -33.41
N GLU A 138 28.94 24.42 -34.30
CA GLU A 138 28.34 23.17 -34.78
C GLU A 138 28.14 22.17 -33.63
N HIS A 139 29.16 21.99 -32.80
CA HIS A 139 29.10 21.09 -31.64
C HIS A 139 28.14 21.59 -30.57
N THR A 140 28.01 22.90 -30.40
CA THR A 140 27.02 23.50 -29.49
C THR A 140 25.60 23.23 -29.94
N LYS A 141 25.30 23.38 -31.24
CA LYS A 141 23.98 23.04 -31.80
C LYS A 141 23.64 21.57 -31.56
N LEU A 142 24.61 20.68 -31.80
CA LEU A 142 24.43 19.25 -31.60
C LEU A 142 24.22 18.88 -30.13
N ALA A 143 25.07 19.38 -29.24
CA ALA A 143 24.97 19.11 -27.80
C ALA A 143 23.64 19.63 -27.22
N ASN A 144 23.19 20.81 -27.66
CA ASN A 144 21.91 21.36 -27.23
C ASN A 144 20.73 20.49 -27.70
N ALA A 145 20.73 20.07 -28.97
CA ALA A 145 19.70 19.18 -29.50
C ALA A 145 19.65 17.84 -28.75
N GLN A 146 20.81 17.26 -28.42
CA GLN A 146 20.93 16.04 -27.63
C GLN A 146 20.42 16.22 -26.20
N TYR A 147 20.71 17.35 -25.57
CA TYR A 147 20.20 17.67 -24.24
C TYR A 147 18.67 17.76 -24.25
N GLN A 148 18.11 18.50 -25.21
CA GLN A 148 16.67 18.70 -25.33
C GLN A 148 15.90 17.41 -25.61
N SER A 149 16.43 16.52 -26.45
CA SER A 149 15.75 15.25 -26.75
C SER A 149 15.95 14.21 -25.65
N LEU A 150 17.19 13.97 -25.21
CA LEU A 150 17.48 12.84 -24.33
C LEU A 150 17.22 13.19 -22.86
N TYR A 151 17.77 14.30 -22.36
CA TYR A 151 17.70 14.58 -20.93
C TYR A 151 16.29 14.99 -20.51
N LYS A 152 15.62 15.86 -21.27
CA LYS A 152 14.26 16.32 -20.95
C LYS A 152 13.23 15.19 -21.00
N GLU A 153 13.26 14.37 -22.05
CA GLU A 153 12.33 13.22 -22.17
C GLU A 153 12.61 12.20 -21.06
N THR A 154 13.88 11.87 -20.82
CA THR A 154 14.25 10.89 -19.78
C THR A 154 13.86 11.39 -18.38
N GLU A 155 14.09 12.65 -18.05
CA GLU A 155 13.74 13.21 -16.74
C GLU A 155 12.22 13.18 -16.51
N GLU A 156 11.43 13.55 -17.52
CA GLU A 156 9.96 13.50 -17.42
C GLU A 156 9.45 12.06 -17.34
N GLU A 157 10.00 11.13 -18.12
CA GLU A 157 9.67 9.71 -18.03
C GLU A 157 9.99 9.14 -16.64
N VAL A 158 11.15 9.46 -16.08
CA VAL A 158 11.56 9.05 -14.73
C VAL A 158 10.62 9.63 -13.67
N ARG A 159 10.23 10.91 -13.82
CA ARG A 159 9.28 11.57 -12.91
C ARG A 159 7.91 10.89 -12.95
N ILE A 160 7.37 10.64 -14.14
CA ILE A 160 6.10 9.93 -14.34
C ILE A 160 6.16 8.52 -13.77
N LEU A 161 7.26 7.79 -14.02
CA LEU A 161 7.46 6.45 -13.52
C LEU A 161 7.50 6.43 -11.99
N SER A 162 8.18 7.39 -11.36
CA SER A 162 8.24 7.55 -9.91
C SER A 162 6.85 7.74 -9.30
N ILE A 163 6.04 8.63 -9.88
CA ILE A 163 4.65 8.86 -9.45
C ILE A 163 3.82 7.58 -9.58
N LYS A 164 3.85 6.91 -10.74
CA LYS A 164 3.11 5.66 -10.97
C LYS A 164 3.55 4.52 -10.03
N SER A 165 4.83 4.45 -9.72
CA SER A 165 5.38 3.48 -8.76
C SER A 165 4.82 3.73 -7.36
N GLN A 166 4.82 4.98 -6.91
CA GLN A 166 4.26 5.36 -5.61
C GLN A 166 2.77 5.05 -5.50
N GLU A 167 1.98 5.38 -6.53
CA GLU A 167 0.56 5.01 -6.58
C GLU A 167 0.34 3.48 -6.52
N SER A 168 1.19 2.72 -7.20
CA SER A 168 1.12 1.25 -7.22
C SER A 168 1.43 0.67 -5.84
N ILE A 169 2.42 1.23 -5.14
CA ILE A 169 2.77 0.86 -3.76
C ILE A 169 1.59 1.14 -2.82
N GLU A 170 0.93 2.30 -2.93
CA GLU A 170 -0.23 2.63 -2.11
C GLU A 170 -1.42 1.71 -2.38
N LYS A 171 -1.72 1.42 -3.65
CA LYS A 171 -2.76 0.45 -4.05
C LYS A 171 -2.47 -0.94 -3.48
N TYR A 172 -1.21 -1.39 -3.55
CA TYR A 172 -0.80 -2.67 -2.97
C TYR A 172 -0.97 -2.71 -1.45
N LYS A 173 -0.59 -1.64 -0.74
CA LYS A 173 -0.80 -1.54 0.71
C LYS A 173 -2.28 -1.65 1.08
N LYS A 174 -3.16 -0.92 0.37
CA LYS A 174 -4.62 -0.99 0.57
C LYS A 174 -5.15 -2.40 0.33
N LEU A 175 -4.77 -3.01 -0.79
CA LEU A 175 -5.19 -4.38 -1.13
C LEU A 175 -4.75 -5.40 -0.07
N ASN A 176 -3.54 -5.28 0.47
CA ASN A 176 -3.03 -6.16 1.50
C ASN A 176 -3.80 -6.02 2.83
N ILE A 177 -4.20 -4.79 3.20
CA ILE A 177 -5.06 -4.54 4.36
C ILE A 177 -6.43 -5.20 4.14
N THR A 178 -7.07 -4.94 3.01
CA THR A 178 -8.38 -5.53 2.67
C THR A 178 -8.33 -7.06 2.63
N ALA A 179 -7.26 -7.64 2.08
CA ALA A 179 -7.09 -9.10 2.06
C ALA A 179 -6.96 -9.70 3.48
N ARG A 180 -6.26 -9.01 4.40
CA ARG A 180 -6.16 -9.43 5.80
C ARG A 180 -7.49 -9.32 6.52
N GLU A 181 -8.25 -8.26 6.29
CA GLU A 181 -9.60 -8.09 6.84
C GLU A 181 -10.55 -9.17 6.33
N LEU A 182 -10.53 -9.43 5.02
CA LEU A 182 -11.33 -10.49 4.42
C LEU A 182 -10.98 -11.86 5.01
N LYS A 183 -9.69 -12.16 5.19
CA LYS A 183 -9.23 -13.41 5.82
C LYS A 183 -9.71 -13.53 7.27
N ARG A 184 -9.69 -12.44 8.04
CA ARG A 184 -10.22 -12.42 9.42
C ARG A 184 -11.73 -12.66 9.43
N ASN A 185 -12.47 -11.97 8.57
CA ASN A 185 -13.93 -12.13 8.46
C ASN A 185 -14.29 -13.55 8.05
N TYR A 186 -13.57 -14.14 7.09
CA TYR A 186 -13.77 -15.53 6.68
C TYR A 186 -13.53 -16.52 7.83
N ASN A 187 -12.45 -16.34 8.60
CA ASN A 187 -12.19 -17.17 9.78
C ASN A 187 -13.30 -17.03 10.84
N ASN A 188 -13.77 -15.81 11.09
CA ASN A 188 -14.87 -15.57 12.03
C ASN A 188 -16.17 -16.23 11.56
N LEU A 189 -16.51 -16.11 10.27
CA LEU A 189 -17.68 -16.77 9.68
C LEU A 189 -17.61 -18.29 9.82
N ASN A 190 -16.43 -18.91 9.63
CA ASN A 190 -16.27 -20.35 9.84
C ASN A 190 -16.54 -20.75 11.29
N VAL A 191 -16.08 -19.96 12.26
CA VAL A 191 -16.36 -20.20 13.68
C VAL A 191 -17.86 -20.07 13.96
N GLU A 192 -18.54 -19.07 13.37
CA GLU A 192 -19.99 -18.90 13.51
C GLU A 192 -20.77 -20.05 12.88
N ILE A 193 -20.38 -20.53 11.69
CA ILE A 193 -21.01 -21.69 11.03
C ILE A 193 -20.85 -22.95 11.91
N ILE A 194 -19.65 -23.19 12.45
CA ILE A 194 -19.41 -24.31 13.38
C ILE A 194 -20.28 -24.16 14.64
N SER A 195 -20.44 -22.93 15.16
CA SER A 195 -21.32 -22.64 16.29
C SER A 195 -22.77 -23.05 16.00
N VAL A 196 -23.29 -22.60 14.86
CA VAL A 196 -24.68 -22.84 14.45
C VAL A 196 -24.91 -24.33 14.25
N LEU A 197 -23.99 -25.04 13.58
CA LEU A 197 -24.04 -26.49 13.42
C LEU A 197 -24.03 -27.23 14.78
N GLY A 198 -23.20 -26.80 15.73
CA GLY A 198 -23.15 -27.40 17.07
C GLY A 198 -24.44 -27.21 17.89
N ILE A 199 -25.06 -26.04 17.79
CA ILE A 199 -26.37 -25.76 18.41
C ILE A 199 -27.45 -26.65 17.77
N PHE A 200 -27.52 -26.70 16.44
CA PHE A 200 -28.50 -27.54 15.75
C PHE A 200 -28.31 -29.03 16.07
N ALA A 201 -27.08 -29.54 16.09
CA ALA A 201 -26.79 -30.91 16.49
C ALA A 201 -27.26 -31.21 17.92
N SER A 202 -27.03 -30.29 18.87
CA SER A 202 -27.48 -30.43 20.26
C SER A 202 -29.01 -30.48 20.37
N ILE A 203 -29.73 -29.65 19.61
CA ILE A 203 -31.20 -29.67 19.55
C ILE A 203 -31.70 -30.98 18.95
N ILE A 204 -31.11 -31.45 17.85
CA ILE A 204 -31.46 -32.71 17.20
C ILE A 204 -31.28 -33.89 18.16
N PHE A 205 -30.16 -33.97 18.88
CA PHE A 205 -29.93 -35.02 19.87
C PHE A 205 -30.92 -34.96 21.04
N ALA A 206 -31.26 -33.77 21.51
CA ALA A 206 -32.27 -33.59 22.56
C ALA A 206 -33.65 -34.07 22.12
N VAL A 207 -34.07 -33.66 20.90
CA VAL A 207 -35.40 -33.96 20.36
C VAL A 207 -35.52 -35.44 20.03
N PHE A 208 -34.59 -36.02 19.26
CA PHE A 208 -34.66 -37.45 18.93
C PHE A 208 -34.40 -38.35 20.12
N GLY A 209 -33.50 -37.96 21.03
CA GLY A 209 -33.28 -38.65 22.30
C GLY A 209 -34.54 -38.65 23.18
N GLY A 210 -35.19 -37.49 23.31
CA GLY A 210 -36.43 -37.33 24.08
C GLY A 210 -37.61 -38.10 23.48
N ILE A 211 -37.83 -37.98 22.17
CA ILE A 211 -38.93 -38.68 21.47
C ILE A 211 -38.74 -40.20 21.55
N SER A 212 -37.52 -40.71 21.37
CA SER A 212 -37.23 -42.14 21.49
C SER A 212 -37.57 -42.68 22.90
N GLN A 213 -37.25 -41.91 23.94
CA GLN A 213 -37.58 -42.28 25.32
C GLN A 213 -39.09 -42.25 25.60
N LEU A 214 -39.80 -41.24 25.08
CA LEU A 214 -41.25 -41.17 25.19
C LEU A 214 -41.95 -42.32 24.46
N GLY A 215 -41.47 -42.71 23.28
CA GLY A 215 -41.99 -43.86 22.54
C GLY A 215 -41.82 -45.18 23.28
N ASN A 216 -40.63 -45.41 23.87
CA ASN A 216 -40.35 -46.60 24.67
C ASN A 216 -41.22 -46.67 25.94
N LEU A 217 -41.50 -45.53 26.57
CA LEU A 217 -42.43 -45.44 27.69
C LEU A 217 -43.86 -45.75 27.25
N GLY A 218 -44.35 -45.10 26.19
CA GLY A 218 -45.70 -45.25 25.68
C GLY A 218 -46.08 -46.71 25.37
N GLY A 219 -45.13 -47.52 24.89
CA GLY A 219 -45.35 -48.95 24.60
C GLY A 219 -45.49 -49.85 25.83
N VAL A 220 -45.04 -49.42 27.01
CA VAL A 220 -44.93 -50.25 28.23
C VAL A 220 -45.80 -49.71 29.39
N LEU A 221 -46.49 -48.58 29.16
CA LEU A 221 -47.33 -47.87 30.14
C LEU A 221 -48.48 -48.73 30.71
N ALA A 222 -49.05 -49.63 29.92
CA ALA A 222 -50.22 -50.43 30.32
C ALA A 222 -49.90 -51.56 31.32
N THR A 223 -48.64 -52.00 31.41
CA THR A 223 -48.24 -53.20 32.17
C THR A 223 -47.31 -52.91 33.36
N THR A 224 -46.90 -51.66 33.53
CA THR A 224 -45.84 -51.28 34.48
C THR A 224 -46.37 -50.38 35.60
N SER A 225 -45.93 -50.63 36.83
CA SER A 225 -46.30 -49.79 37.97
C SER A 225 -45.75 -48.36 37.82
N VAL A 226 -46.54 -47.37 38.23
CA VAL A 226 -46.22 -45.94 38.15
C VAL A 226 -44.84 -45.62 38.75
N SER A 227 -44.46 -46.30 39.84
CA SER A 227 -43.14 -46.12 40.48
C SER A 227 -41.96 -46.52 39.58
N LYS A 228 -42.10 -47.59 38.78
CA LYS A 228 -41.05 -48.01 37.83
C LYS A 228 -40.94 -47.03 36.65
N ILE A 229 -42.05 -46.43 36.23
CA ILE A 229 -42.08 -45.38 35.20
C ILE A 229 -41.32 -44.15 35.69
N PHE A 230 -41.54 -43.71 36.93
CA PHE A 230 -40.81 -42.58 37.52
C PHE A 230 -39.29 -42.82 37.62
N ILE A 231 -38.87 -44.04 37.98
CA ILE A 231 -37.45 -44.41 37.99
C ILE A 231 -36.85 -44.32 36.58
N PHE A 232 -37.53 -44.88 35.57
CA PHE A 232 -37.08 -44.83 34.19
C PHE A 232 -37.00 -43.40 33.64
N VAL A 233 -38.04 -42.59 33.86
CA VAL A 233 -38.09 -41.18 33.42
C VAL A 233 -37.01 -40.36 34.11
N GLY A 234 -36.81 -40.49 35.42
CA GLY A 234 -35.79 -39.76 36.16
C GLY A 234 -34.37 -40.10 35.71
N ALA A 235 -34.06 -41.39 35.56
CA ALA A 235 -32.76 -41.85 35.09
C ALA A 235 -32.49 -41.42 33.63
N SER A 236 -33.49 -41.55 32.76
CA SER A 236 -33.34 -41.22 31.34
C SER A 236 -33.26 -39.71 31.10
N SER A 237 -34.00 -38.90 31.88
CA SER A 237 -33.92 -37.43 31.84
C SER A 237 -32.55 -36.94 32.28
N PHE A 238 -31.97 -37.54 33.34
CA PHE A 238 -30.61 -37.22 33.79
C PHE A 238 -29.57 -37.44 32.69
N VAL A 239 -29.65 -38.58 31.98
CA VAL A 239 -28.74 -38.88 30.86
C VAL A 239 -28.95 -37.90 29.70
N LEU A 240 -30.19 -37.60 29.31
CA LEU A 240 -30.47 -36.64 28.22
C LEU A 240 -29.92 -35.25 28.55
N PHE A 241 -30.22 -34.70 29.73
CA PHE A 241 -29.72 -33.38 30.11
C PHE A 241 -28.19 -33.33 30.16
N SER A 242 -27.54 -34.42 30.58
CA SER A 242 -26.07 -34.52 30.59
C SER A 242 -25.47 -34.49 29.18
N VAL A 243 -26.04 -35.25 28.24
CA VAL A 243 -25.57 -35.28 26.84
C VAL A 243 -25.80 -33.95 26.13
N VAL A 244 -26.96 -33.33 26.35
CA VAL A 244 -27.27 -32.00 25.80
C VAL A 244 -26.32 -30.96 26.36
N PHE A 245 -26.08 -30.94 27.67
CA PHE A 245 -25.13 -30.02 28.30
C PHE A 245 -23.71 -30.21 27.78
N MET A 246 -23.25 -31.46 27.62
CA MET A 246 -21.93 -31.76 27.06
C MET A 246 -21.80 -31.27 25.61
N SER A 247 -22.86 -31.38 24.81
CA SER A 247 -22.89 -30.94 23.41
C SER A 247 -22.83 -29.41 23.30
N PHE A 248 -23.60 -28.70 24.13
CA PHE A 248 -23.47 -27.24 24.25
C PHE A 248 -22.09 -26.83 24.77
N ALA A 249 -21.53 -27.55 25.75
CA ALA A 249 -20.22 -27.24 26.31
C ALA A 249 -19.09 -27.44 25.30
N ALA A 250 -19.17 -28.47 24.46
CA ALA A 250 -18.27 -28.68 23.34
C ALA A 250 -18.40 -27.55 22.30
N THR A 251 -19.62 -27.18 21.93
CA THR A 251 -19.90 -26.08 20.98
C THR A 251 -19.36 -24.74 21.50
N ALA A 252 -19.54 -24.45 22.78
CA ALA A 252 -19.04 -23.24 23.41
C ALA A 252 -17.50 -23.18 23.40
N ARG A 253 -16.83 -24.29 23.73
CA ARG A 253 -15.36 -24.38 23.66
C ARG A 253 -14.83 -24.20 22.23
N LEU A 254 -15.49 -24.76 21.22
CA LEU A 254 -15.09 -24.62 19.82
C LEU A 254 -15.30 -23.20 19.27
N THR A 255 -16.24 -22.46 19.84
CA THR A 255 -16.59 -21.10 19.40
C THR A 255 -15.88 -20.01 20.20
N GLY A 256 -15.04 -20.40 21.17
CA GLY A 256 -14.38 -19.48 22.09
C GLY A 256 -15.35 -18.73 23.00
N ARG A 257 -16.61 -19.17 23.10
CA ARG A 257 -17.64 -18.59 23.97
C ARG A 257 -17.76 -19.42 25.24
N GLU A 258 -18.01 -18.78 26.37
CA GLU A 258 -18.23 -19.50 27.63
C GLU A 258 -19.71 -19.65 27.94
N LEU A 259 -20.13 -20.86 28.36
CA LEU A 259 -21.50 -21.13 28.86
C LEU A 259 -21.72 -20.68 30.31
N ARG A 260 -20.76 -19.98 30.93
CA ARG A 260 -20.84 -19.65 32.35
C ARG A 260 -21.78 -18.46 32.54
N SER A 261 -22.73 -18.58 33.45
CA SER A 261 -23.62 -17.47 33.81
C SER A 261 -22.94 -16.43 34.72
N CYS A 262 -21.79 -16.78 35.31
CA CYS A 262 -21.02 -15.88 36.16
C CYS A 262 -20.18 -14.93 35.27
N GLY A 263 -20.49 -13.64 35.24
CA GLY A 263 -19.79 -12.59 34.47
C GLY A 263 -18.35 -12.29 34.94
N CYS A 264 -17.63 -13.27 35.47
CA CYS A 264 -16.36 -13.10 36.17
C CYS A 264 -15.15 -12.95 35.26
N LEU A 265 -15.29 -13.24 33.97
CA LEU A 265 -14.21 -13.04 33.00
C LEU A 265 -13.94 -11.57 32.71
N GLU A 266 -14.97 -10.73 32.78
CA GLU A 266 -14.87 -9.30 32.49
C GLU A 266 -14.27 -8.51 33.67
N LYS A 267 -14.35 -9.06 34.90
CA LYS A 267 -13.92 -8.36 36.12
C LYS A 267 -12.54 -8.76 36.68
N ASN A 268 -12.04 -9.96 36.39
CA ASN A 268 -10.90 -10.53 37.14
C ASN A 268 -9.71 -11.02 36.28
N ASN A 269 -9.49 -10.52 35.06
CA ASN A 269 -8.25 -10.76 34.28
C ASN A 269 -7.72 -12.21 34.29
N GLY A 270 -8.59 -13.20 34.14
CA GLY A 270 -8.18 -14.61 34.00
C GLY A 270 -7.90 -15.38 35.29
N GLU A 271 -8.19 -14.86 36.48
CA GLU A 271 -8.13 -15.69 37.69
C GLU A 271 -9.30 -16.68 37.81
N LYS A 272 -9.03 -17.84 38.43
CA LYS A 272 -9.99 -18.94 38.60
C LYS A 272 -11.24 -18.44 39.31
N CYS A 273 -12.34 -18.37 38.58
CA CYS A 273 -13.66 -18.03 39.12
C CYS A 273 -14.01 -18.97 40.30
N GLN A 274 -14.13 -18.40 41.51
CA GLN A 274 -14.39 -19.14 42.76
C GLN A 274 -15.87 -19.46 43.00
N HIS A 275 -16.76 -19.15 42.05
CA HIS A 275 -18.19 -19.46 42.16
C HIS A 275 -18.44 -20.96 42.12
N LYS A 276 -19.40 -21.42 42.95
CA LYS A 276 -19.79 -22.83 43.00
C LYS A 276 -20.45 -23.24 41.68
N ILE A 277 -20.43 -24.54 41.36
CA ILE A 277 -21.00 -25.10 40.10
C ILE A 277 -22.46 -24.66 39.89
N TYR A 278 -23.21 -24.47 40.98
CA TYR A 278 -24.60 -23.99 40.98
C TYR A 278 -24.77 -22.59 40.38
N GLU A 279 -23.86 -21.67 40.65
CA GLU A 279 -23.91 -20.28 40.15
C GLU A 279 -23.32 -20.20 38.73
N ARG A 280 -22.46 -21.16 38.38
CA ARG A 280 -21.79 -21.22 37.08
C ARG A 280 -22.69 -21.79 35.98
N TYR A 281 -23.51 -22.80 36.29
CA TYR A 281 -24.42 -23.47 35.36
C TYR A 281 -25.82 -23.68 35.97
N PRO A 282 -26.56 -22.61 36.30
CA PRO A 282 -27.81 -22.70 37.06
C PRO A 282 -28.88 -23.56 36.37
N ILE A 283 -28.98 -23.49 35.04
CA ILE A 283 -29.97 -24.28 34.28
C ILE A 283 -29.68 -25.77 34.35
N TYR A 284 -28.41 -26.16 34.21
CA TYR A 284 -28.00 -27.57 34.29
C TYR A 284 -28.19 -28.13 35.69
N THR A 285 -27.79 -27.38 36.73
CA THR A 285 -27.93 -27.83 38.12
C THR A 285 -29.38 -27.96 38.53
N ILE A 286 -30.26 -27.02 38.16
CA ILE A 286 -31.71 -27.14 38.39
C ILE A 286 -32.27 -28.38 37.69
N SER A 287 -31.90 -28.62 36.43
CA SER A 287 -32.39 -29.77 35.65
C SER A 287 -31.97 -31.12 36.24
N VAL A 288 -30.72 -31.21 36.73
CA VAL A 288 -30.21 -32.41 37.43
C VAL A 288 -30.91 -32.61 38.77
N ILE A 289 -31.14 -31.55 39.54
CA ILE A 289 -31.86 -31.62 40.83
C ILE A 289 -33.29 -32.12 40.61
N ILE A 290 -34.01 -31.58 39.62
CA ILE A 290 -35.36 -32.05 39.28
C ILE A 290 -35.35 -33.52 38.88
N SER A 291 -34.40 -33.94 38.03
CA SER A 291 -34.27 -35.35 37.62
C SER A 291 -34.01 -36.28 38.80
N LEU A 292 -33.19 -35.85 39.77
CA LEU A 292 -32.92 -36.59 40.99
C LEU A 292 -34.13 -36.67 41.91
N ILE A 293 -34.93 -35.60 42.04
CA ILE A 293 -36.18 -35.60 42.83
C ILE A 293 -37.17 -36.62 42.25
N ILE A 294 -37.35 -36.62 40.93
CA ILE A 294 -38.23 -37.57 40.23
C ILE A 294 -37.77 -39.01 40.46
N LEU A 295 -36.47 -39.26 40.42
CA LEU A 295 -35.88 -40.57 40.66
C LEU A 295 -36.09 -41.04 42.11
N ILE A 296 -35.88 -40.17 43.09
CA ILE A 296 -36.09 -40.47 44.52
C ILE A 296 -37.55 -40.80 44.80
N LEU A 297 -38.50 -40.03 44.23
CA LEU A 297 -39.93 -40.30 44.33
C LEU A 297 -40.30 -41.68 43.75
N GLY A 298 -39.70 -42.05 42.62
CA GLY A 298 -39.86 -43.37 42.02
C GLY A 298 -39.37 -44.51 42.92
N ILE A 299 -38.20 -44.35 43.55
CA ILE A 299 -37.62 -45.35 44.47
C ILE A 299 -38.48 -45.50 45.74
N LEU A 300 -38.89 -44.39 46.36
CA LEU A 300 -39.72 -44.40 47.56
C LEU A 300 -41.12 -45.01 47.31
N GLY A 301 -41.70 -44.74 46.13
CA GLY A 301 -42.94 -45.38 45.71
C GLY A 301 -42.81 -46.90 45.51
N ASN A 302 -41.65 -47.36 45.02
CA ASN A 302 -41.40 -48.79 44.81
C ASN A 302 -41.19 -49.56 46.13
N GLN A 303 -40.76 -48.90 47.21
CA GLN A 303 -40.60 -49.50 48.55
C GLN A 303 -41.92 -49.63 49.35
N GLY A 304 -43.07 -49.33 48.73
CA GLY A 304 -44.40 -49.56 49.34
C GLY A 304 -44.86 -48.47 50.31
N VAL A 305 -44.22 -47.30 50.34
CA VAL A 305 -44.59 -46.19 51.21
C VAL A 305 -45.67 -45.31 50.56
N ASN A 306 -46.85 -45.88 50.34
CA ASN A 306 -47.98 -45.19 49.70
C ASN A 306 -48.47 -43.96 50.49
N SER A 307 -48.24 -43.90 51.81
CA SER A 307 -48.69 -42.78 52.66
C SER A 307 -47.81 -41.53 52.57
N VAL A 308 -46.54 -41.66 52.18
CA VAL A 308 -45.60 -40.52 52.05
C VAL A 308 -45.70 -39.91 50.65
N LEU A 309 -45.90 -40.73 49.62
CA LEU A 309 -46.02 -40.26 48.23
C LEU A 309 -47.27 -39.37 48.06
N LEU A 310 -48.39 -39.74 48.70
CA LEU A 310 -49.62 -38.94 48.74
C LEU A 310 -49.44 -37.62 49.49
N LYS A 311 -48.72 -37.63 50.62
CA LYS A 311 -48.42 -36.43 51.41
C LYS A 311 -47.47 -35.47 50.68
N VAL A 312 -46.45 -35.98 50.00
CA VAL A 312 -45.47 -35.15 49.27
C VAL A 312 -46.10 -34.56 48.00
N VAL A 313 -46.89 -35.34 47.26
CA VAL A 313 -47.65 -34.81 46.11
C VAL A 313 -48.64 -33.74 46.58
N GLN A 314 -49.36 -33.94 47.69
CA GLN A 314 -50.23 -32.91 48.27
C GLN A 314 -49.46 -31.66 48.73
N LEU A 315 -48.26 -31.81 49.30
CA LEU A 315 -47.44 -30.68 49.75
C LEU A 315 -46.92 -29.84 48.58
N VAL A 316 -46.52 -30.49 47.49
CA VAL A 316 -46.06 -29.83 46.25
C VAL A 316 -47.23 -29.18 45.51
N PHE A 317 -48.41 -29.81 45.48
CA PHE A 317 -49.63 -29.22 44.90
C PHE A 317 -50.17 -28.04 45.73
N ASN A 318 -50.01 -28.07 47.06
CA ASN A 318 -50.41 -26.99 47.96
C ASN A 318 -49.44 -25.81 48.01
N SER A 319 -48.21 -25.96 47.51
CA SER A 319 -47.24 -24.86 47.41
C SER A 319 -47.33 -24.07 46.09
N LEU A 320 -48.25 -24.41 45.19
CA LEU A 320 -48.48 -23.68 43.94
C LEU A 320 -49.41 -22.47 44.17
N PRO A 321 -49.04 -21.24 43.77
CA PRO A 321 -49.71 -20.01 44.18
C PRO A 321 -51.06 -19.74 43.49
N ASN A 322 -51.67 -20.71 42.80
CA ASN A 322 -52.88 -20.47 42.01
C ASN A 322 -53.82 -21.70 41.94
N GLN A 323 -54.35 -22.12 43.09
CA GLN A 323 -55.20 -23.31 43.18
C GLN A 323 -56.61 -23.14 42.58
N GLU A 324 -57.13 -21.91 42.46
CA GLU A 324 -58.49 -21.67 41.93
C GLU A 324 -58.56 -21.86 40.41
N PHE A 325 -57.54 -21.45 39.65
CA PHE A 325 -57.53 -21.54 38.18
C PHE A 325 -57.48 -22.99 37.65
N ILE A 326 -56.86 -23.91 38.40
CA ILE A 326 -56.75 -25.32 37.99
C ILE A 326 -58.04 -26.09 38.28
N ARG A 327 -58.82 -25.68 39.29
CA ARG A 327 -60.12 -26.31 39.61
C ARG A 327 -61.21 -26.01 38.58
N GLU A 328 -61.22 -24.81 37.98
CA GLU A 328 -62.17 -24.47 36.91
C GLU A 328 -61.91 -25.22 35.59
N VAL A 329 -60.65 -25.53 35.29
CA VAL A 329 -60.28 -26.20 34.02
C VAL A 329 -60.51 -27.72 34.07
N LEU A 330 -60.54 -28.33 35.26
CA LEU A 330 -60.67 -29.79 35.42
C LEU A 330 -62.11 -30.27 35.70
N LEU A 331 -63.09 -29.38 35.92
CA LEU A 331 -64.50 -29.73 36.18
C LEU A 331 -65.44 -29.32 35.03
N LYS A 332 -64.93 -29.20 33.80
CA LYS A 332 -65.73 -28.96 32.60
C LYS A 332 -65.58 -30.07 31.58
#